data_AF-A0A672N6R9-F1
#
_entry.id   AF-A0A672N6R9-F1
#
_cell.length_a   1.000
_cell.length_b   1.000
_cell.length_c   1.000
_cell.angle_alpha   90.00
_cell.angle_beta   90.00
_cell.angle_gamma   90.00
#
_symmetry.space_group_name_H-M   'P 1'
#
loop_
_entity.id
_entity.type
_entity.pdbx_description
1 polymer ?
#
loop_
_entity_poly.entity_id
_entity_poly.type
_entity_poly.pdbx_seq_one_letter_code
_entity_poly.pdbx_strand_id
1 'polypeptide(L)'
;MTAIFGKLRFHRLQMAVPSSSACCSPSHVLREQILRAETPIRVFNLLNQQERDANFAQKKAERATVRSHFRDKYRLPKNELDETQIQAAADDVELPTELAKMIAEDNQEEEQKQSVLGHLTNIQNVDMGHLKGKAQATLEDLKNSAEKCSVM
;
A
#
# COMPACT_ATOMS: atom_id res chain seq x y z
N MET A 1 67.20 30.80 32.29
CA MET A 1 65.94 30.48 31.58
C MET A 1 64.89 31.45 32.07
N THR A 2 64.47 32.35 31.19
CA THR A 2 63.76 33.60 31.49
C THR A 2 62.24 33.33 31.57
N ALA A 3 61.59 33.88 32.60
CA ALA A 3 60.16 33.76 32.84
C ALA A 3 59.33 34.56 31.83
N ILE A 4 58.24 33.97 31.33
CA ILE A 4 57.18 34.68 30.59
C ILE A 4 55.84 34.32 31.24
N PHE A 5 55.41 35.14 32.20
CA PHE A 5 54.05 35.12 32.74
C PHE A 5 53.10 35.80 31.75
N GLY A 6 52.37 35.00 30.98
CA GLY A 6 51.27 35.47 30.14
C GLY A 6 50.05 35.84 30.98
N LYS A 7 49.67 37.12 30.95
CA LYS A 7 48.44 37.68 31.54
C LYS A 7 47.19 37.02 30.90
N LEU A 8 46.50 36.15 31.63
CA LEU A 8 45.13 35.77 31.33
C LEU A 8 44.20 36.95 31.64
N ARG A 9 43.74 37.65 30.60
CA ARG A 9 42.71 38.69 30.70
C ARG A 9 41.34 37.99 30.74
N PHE A 10 40.82 37.73 31.93
CA PHE A 10 39.42 37.34 32.12
C PHE A 10 38.53 38.54 31.75
N HIS A 11 38.04 38.58 30.50
CA HIS A 11 36.93 39.46 30.16
C HIS A 11 35.66 38.91 30.81
N ARG A 12 35.25 39.55 31.89
CA ARG A 12 33.95 39.37 32.54
C ARG A 12 32.87 39.72 31.52
N LEU A 13 32.35 38.71 30.82
CA LEU A 13 31.10 38.81 30.06
C LEU A 13 30.01 39.12 31.08
N GLN A 14 29.60 40.39 31.09
CA GLN A 14 28.51 40.90 31.88
C GLN A 14 27.23 40.32 31.29
N MET A 15 26.73 39.24 31.91
CA MET A 15 25.41 38.71 31.63
C MET A 15 24.40 39.82 31.93
N ALA A 16 23.82 40.40 30.88
CA ALA A 16 22.72 41.33 30.97
C ALA A 16 21.53 40.60 31.59
N VAL A 17 21.24 40.91 32.85
CA VAL A 17 20.00 40.51 33.50
C VAL A 17 18.88 41.31 32.82
N PRO A 18 17.87 40.67 32.20
CA PRO A 18 16.76 41.41 31.63
C PRO A 18 16.03 42.12 32.78
N SER A 19 16.04 43.45 32.74
CA SER A 19 15.25 44.30 33.62
C SER A 19 13.77 43.93 33.49
N SER A 20 13.20 43.41 34.57
CA SER A 20 11.82 42.94 34.72
C SER A 20 10.77 44.07 34.70
N SER A 21 10.83 44.98 33.72
CA SER A 21 9.91 46.12 33.62
C SER A 21 9.45 46.38 32.18
N ALA A 22 9.31 45.34 31.36
CA ALA A 22 8.48 45.44 30.16
C ALA A 22 7.01 45.53 30.63
N CYS A 23 6.40 46.68 30.38
CA CYS A 23 5.06 47.06 30.77
C CYS A 23 4.01 45.97 30.45
N CYS A 24 3.46 45.30 31.47
CA CYS A 24 2.16 44.63 31.35
C CYS A 24 1.06 45.70 31.30
N SER A 25 0.88 46.35 30.15
CA SER A 25 -0.35 47.11 29.94
C SER A 25 -1.53 46.11 29.89
N PRO A 26 -2.71 46.44 30.45
CA PRO A 26 -3.89 45.56 30.38
C PRO A 26 -4.22 45.09 28.96
N SER A 27 -3.93 45.93 27.96
CA SER A 27 -4.04 45.65 26.53
C SER A 27 -3.09 44.56 26.02
N HIS A 28 -1.87 44.45 26.57
CA HIS A 28 -0.91 43.40 26.21
C HIS A 28 -1.29 42.06 26.83
N VAL A 29 -1.76 42.07 28.08
CA VAL A 29 -2.23 40.87 28.79
C VAL A 29 -3.47 40.28 28.11
N LEU A 30 -4.42 41.12 27.70
CA LEU A 30 -5.58 40.70 26.90
C LEU A 30 -5.18 40.12 25.54
N ARG A 31 -4.21 40.73 24.84
CA ARG A 31 -3.68 40.18 23.58
C ARG A 31 -3.02 38.81 23.75
N GLU A 32 -2.21 38.64 24.78
CA GLU A 32 -1.60 37.34 25.13
C GLU A 32 -2.65 36.28 25.45
N GLN A 33 -3.69 36.65 26.22
CA GLN A 33 -4.79 35.75 26.57
C GLN A 33 -5.63 35.35 25.35
N ILE A 34 -5.94 36.30 24.46
CA ILE A 34 -6.64 36.03 23.19
C ILE A 34 -5.79 35.13 22.29
N LEU A 35 -4.49 35.41 22.14
CA LEU A 35 -3.58 34.56 21.37
C LEU A 35 -3.49 33.14 21.95
N ARG A 36 -3.45 32.98 23.29
CA ARG A 36 -3.51 31.65 23.93
C ARG A 36 -4.83 30.92 23.73
N ALA A 37 -5.94 31.63 23.55
CA ALA A 37 -7.25 31.04 23.32
C ALA A 37 -7.50 30.73 21.83
N GLU A 38 -6.94 31.51 20.91
CA GLU A 38 -7.02 31.28 19.46
C GLU A 38 -6.10 30.15 18.97
N THR A 39 -4.92 29.98 19.59
CA THR A 39 -3.97 28.92 19.21
C THR A 39 -4.56 27.51 19.25
N PRO A 40 -5.29 27.05 20.30
CA PRO A 40 -5.87 25.71 20.30
C PRO A 40 -6.95 25.52 19.23
N ILE A 41 -7.76 26.55 18.92
CA ILE A 41 -8.78 26.48 17.86
C ILE A 41 -8.10 26.35 16.48
N ARG A 42 -7.04 27.14 16.24
CA ARG A 42 -6.26 27.04 15.00
C ARG A 42 -5.60 25.66 14.88
N VAL A 43 -4.97 25.18 15.95
CA VAL A 43 -4.35 23.84 15.99
C VAL A 43 -5.39 22.75 15.73
N PHE A 44 -6.57 22.83 16.37
CA PHE A 44 -7.66 21.89 16.12
C PHE A 44 -8.11 21.88 14.65
N ASN A 45 -8.30 23.04 14.04
CA ASN A 45 -8.67 23.14 12.62
C ASN A 45 -7.57 22.60 11.69
N LEU A 46 -6.29 22.87 12.00
CA LEU A 46 -5.14 22.33 11.29
C LEU A 46 -5.08 20.81 11.36
N LEU A 47 -5.29 20.23 12.54
CA LEU A 47 -5.33 18.77 12.72
C LEU A 47 -6.48 18.13 11.95
N ASN A 48 -7.68 18.69 12.03
CA ASN A 48 -8.84 18.23 11.26
C ASN A 48 -8.61 18.34 9.75
N GLN A 49 -7.91 19.39 9.30
CA GLN A 49 -7.56 19.55 7.90
C GLN A 49 -6.54 18.50 7.46
N GLN A 50 -5.48 18.29 8.24
CA GLN A 50 -4.48 17.25 7.97
C GLN A 50 -5.08 15.84 7.92
N GLU A 51 -5.99 15.51 8.84
CA GLU A 51 -6.68 14.21 8.85
C GLU A 51 -7.53 14.00 7.59
N ARG A 52 -8.25 15.03 7.14
CA ARG A 52 -9.00 14.96 5.88
C ARG A 52 -8.07 14.85 4.68
N ASP A 53 -7.02 15.66 4.62
CA ASP A 53 -6.08 15.68 3.51
C ASP A 53 -5.35 14.34 3.39
N ALA A 54 -5.00 13.69 4.51
CA ALA A 54 -4.46 12.33 4.54
C ALA A 54 -5.45 11.30 3.99
N ASN A 55 -6.72 11.34 4.44
CA ASN A 55 -7.77 10.47 3.91
C ASN A 55 -8.02 10.66 2.40
N PHE A 56 -7.97 11.91 1.92
CA PHE A 56 -8.10 12.20 0.50
C PHE A 56 -6.90 11.71 -0.31
N ALA A 57 -5.68 11.87 0.22
CA ALA A 57 -4.47 11.36 -0.40
C ALA A 57 -4.53 9.83 -0.55
N GLN A 58 -4.94 9.12 0.50
CA GLN A 58 -5.12 7.67 0.49
C GLN A 58 -6.15 7.22 -0.55
N LYS A 59 -7.38 7.77 -0.51
CA LYS A 59 -8.44 7.42 -1.49
C LYS A 59 -8.07 7.75 -2.93
N LYS A 60 -7.26 8.80 -3.13
CA LYS A 60 -6.77 9.20 -4.46
C LYS A 60 -5.75 8.19 -4.98
N ALA A 61 -4.85 7.73 -4.12
CA ALA A 61 -3.90 6.69 -4.45
C ALA A 61 -4.62 5.34 -4.70
N GLU A 62 -5.61 4.95 -3.88
CA GLU A 62 -6.40 3.72 -4.09
C GLU A 62 -7.06 3.71 -5.47
N ARG A 63 -7.64 4.85 -5.85
CA ARG A 63 -8.25 5.04 -7.18
C ARG A 63 -7.20 4.94 -8.30
N ALA A 64 -6.00 5.46 -8.09
CA ALA A 64 -4.90 5.34 -9.04
C ALA A 64 -4.43 3.88 -9.17
N THR A 65 -4.36 3.12 -8.06
CA THR A 65 -4.06 1.67 -8.07
C THR A 65 -5.10 0.89 -8.87
N VAL A 66 -6.39 1.15 -8.66
CA VAL A 66 -7.47 0.52 -9.45
C VAL A 66 -7.33 0.83 -10.94
N ARG A 67 -7.05 2.10 -11.29
CA ARG A 67 -6.79 2.49 -12.68
C ARG A 67 -5.60 1.74 -13.27
N SER A 68 -4.48 1.66 -12.54
CA SER A 68 -3.28 0.96 -12.99
C SER A 68 -3.57 -0.53 -13.22
N HIS A 69 -4.28 -1.17 -12.30
CA HIS A 69 -4.68 -2.57 -12.42
C HIS A 69 -5.51 -2.86 -13.69
N PHE A 70 -6.51 -2.02 -13.99
CA PHE A 70 -7.28 -2.19 -15.23
C PHE A 70 -6.46 -1.94 -16.49
N ARG A 71 -5.49 -1.02 -16.47
CA ARG A 71 -4.61 -0.78 -17.61
C ARG A 71 -3.76 -2.02 -17.90
N ASP A 72 -3.21 -2.63 -16.86
CA ASP A 72 -2.44 -3.87 -17.00
C ASP A 72 -3.32 -5.02 -17.48
N LYS A 73 -4.54 -5.19 -16.92
CA LYS A 73 -5.51 -6.23 -17.32
C LYS A 73 -5.82 -6.19 -18.82
N TYR A 74 -6.03 -5.00 -19.37
CA TYR A 74 -6.40 -4.82 -20.77
C TYR A 74 -5.22 -4.43 -21.67
N ARG A 75 -3.98 -4.47 -21.16
CA ARG A 75 -2.73 -4.13 -21.88
C ARG A 75 -2.73 -2.71 -22.48
N LEU A 76 -3.32 -1.75 -21.76
CA LEU A 76 -3.26 -0.34 -22.14
C LEU A 76 -1.91 0.27 -21.75
N PRO A 77 -1.44 1.31 -22.46
CA PRO A 77 -0.24 2.05 -22.08
C PRO A 77 -0.35 2.60 -20.66
N LYS A 78 0.73 2.54 -19.88
CA LYS A 78 0.77 3.09 -18.51
C LYS A 78 0.63 4.62 -18.51
N ASN A 79 0.24 5.17 -17.37
CA ASN A 79 0.04 6.60 -17.18
C ASN A 79 0.86 7.09 -15.98
N GLU A 80 1.88 7.91 -16.25
CA GLU A 80 2.82 8.44 -15.25
C GLU A 80 2.11 9.17 -14.10
N LEU A 81 0.98 9.83 -14.36
CA LEU A 81 0.22 10.54 -13.33
C LEU A 81 -0.40 9.60 -12.28
N ASP A 82 -0.65 8.34 -12.60
CA ASP A 82 -1.15 7.36 -11.63
C ASP A 82 -0.02 6.85 -10.75
N GLU A 83 1.13 6.56 -11.34
CA GLU A 83 2.33 6.14 -10.62
C GLU A 83 2.74 7.19 -9.58
N THR A 84 2.75 8.48 -9.96
CA THR A 84 3.02 9.57 -9.00
C THR A 84 1.98 9.67 -7.88
N GLN A 85 0.70 9.38 -8.14
CA GLN A 85 -0.36 9.42 -7.13
C GLN A 85 -0.28 8.24 -6.16
N ILE A 86 0.13 7.08 -6.64
CA ILE A 86 0.38 5.89 -5.82
C ILE A 86 1.61 6.15 -4.92
N GLN A 87 2.70 6.67 -5.47
CA GLN A 87 3.92 6.98 -4.72
C GLN A 87 3.78 8.16 -3.74
N ALA A 88 2.82 9.06 -3.98
CA ALA A 88 2.57 10.20 -3.10
C ALA A 88 1.86 9.83 -1.80
N ALA A 89 1.27 8.63 -1.71
CA ALA A 89 0.79 8.11 -0.45
C ALA A 89 1.97 7.60 0.37
N ALA A 90 2.02 7.99 1.65
CA ALA A 90 3.09 7.59 2.57
C ALA A 90 2.96 6.13 3.03
N ASP A 91 1.81 5.50 2.79
CA ASP A 91 1.48 4.13 3.17
C ASP A 91 1.33 3.28 1.90
N ASP A 92 1.63 1.99 1.96
CA ASP A 92 1.62 1.10 0.79
C ASP A 92 0.17 0.95 0.28
N VAL A 93 -0.13 1.51 -0.90
CA VAL A 93 -1.50 1.61 -1.40
C VAL A 93 -1.88 0.39 -2.21
N GLU A 94 -2.29 -0.63 -1.48
CA GLU A 94 -2.84 -1.85 -2.06
C GLU A 94 -4.21 -1.61 -2.70
N LEU A 95 -4.62 -2.51 -3.61
CA LEU A 95 -5.99 -2.49 -4.11
C LEU A 95 -6.97 -2.62 -2.93
N PRO A 96 -8.12 -1.92 -2.97
CA PRO A 96 -9.16 -2.08 -1.96
C PRO A 96 -9.48 -3.56 -1.73
N THR A 97 -9.51 -3.98 -0.46
CA THR A 97 -9.60 -5.39 -0.05
C THR A 97 -10.75 -6.16 -0.69
N GLU A 98 -11.93 -5.54 -0.78
CA GLU A 98 -13.10 -6.12 -1.45
C GLU A 98 -12.87 -6.37 -2.95
N LEU A 99 -12.18 -5.46 -3.63
CA LEU A 99 -11.84 -5.60 -5.05
C LEU A 99 -10.75 -6.66 -5.24
N ALA A 100 -9.72 -6.65 -4.38
CA ALA A 100 -8.65 -7.65 -4.42
C ALA A 100 -9.20 -9.07 -4.22
N LYS A 101 -10.19 -9.24 -3.33
CA LYS A 101 -10.86 -10.51 -3.09
C LYS A 101 -11.66 -11.01 -4.30
N MET A 102 -12.49 -10.16 -4.92
CA MET A 102 -13.23 -10.56 -6.13
C MET A 102 -12.30 -10.95 -7.28
N ILE A 103 -11.15 -10.26 -7.45
CA ILE A 103 -10.16 -10.63 -8.47
C ILE A 103 -9.53 -12.00 -8.18
N ALA A 104 -9.21 -12.29 -6.92
CA ALA A 104 -8.64 -13.58 -6.54
C ALA A 104 -9.63 -14.73 -6.77
N GLU A 105 -10.91 -14.51 -6.47
CA GLU A 105 -11.99 -15.48 -6.72
C GLU A 105 -12.22 -15.69 -8.23
N ASP A 106 -12.31 -14.60 -9.02
CA ASP A 106 -12.49 -14.66 -10.48
C ASP A 106 -11.32 -15.40 -11.17
N ASN A 107 -10.07 -15.12 -10.77
CA ASN A 107 -8.91 -15.79 -11.35
C ASN A 107 -8.91 -17.30 -11.06
N GLN A 108 -9.33 -17.73 -9.87
CA GLN A 108 -9.44 -19.16 -9.54
C GLN A 108 -10.51 -19.85 -10.38
N GLU A 109 -11.66 -19.21 -10.60
CA GLU A 109 -12.72 -19.77 -11.44
C GLU A 109 -12.32 -19.84 -12.91
N GLU A 110 -11.64 -18.82 -13.44
CA GLU A 110 -11.17 -18.81 -14.83
C GLU A 110 -10.03 -19.80 -15.06
N GLU A 111 -9.11 -19.99 -14.11
CA GLU A 111 -8.08 -21.04 -14.19
C GLU A 111 -8.70 -22.44 -14.24
N GLN A 112 -9.75 -22.70 -13.45
CA GLN A 112 -10.47 -23.97 -13.49
C GLN A 112 -11.14 -24.21 -14.84
N LYS A 113 -11.69 -23.17 -15.47
CA LYS A 113 -12.32 -23.25 -16.80
C LYS A 113 -11.30 -23.35 -17.94
N GLN A 114 -10.17 -22.65 -17.83
CA GLN A 114 -9.07 -22.69 -18.82
C GLN A 114 -8.29 -23.99 -18.77
N SER A 115 -8.26 -24.67 -17.62
CA SER A 115 -7.68 -26.00 -17.53
C SER A 115 -8.42 -26.98 -18.46
N VAL A 116 -7.67 -27.89 -19.09
CA VAL A 116 -8.19 -28.89 -20.05
C VAL A 116 -9.37 -29.67 -19.47
N LEU A 117 -9.37 -29.89 -18.15
CA LEU A 117 -10.42 -30.59 -17.43
C LEU A 117 -11.72 -29.77 -17.33
N GLY A 118 -11.63 -28.44 -17.18
CA GLY A 118 -12.78 -27.53 -17.21
C GLY A 118 -13.38 -27.33 -18.60
N HIS A 119 -12.57 -27.47 -19.66
CA HIS A 119 -13.10 -27.53 -21.02
C HIS A 119 -13.90 -28.81 -21.27
N LEU A 120 -13.50 -29.95 -20.68
CA LEU A 120 -14.20 -31.22 -20.83
C LEU A 120 -15.55 -31.25 -20.10
N THR A 121 -15.69 -30.55 -18.97
CA THR A 121 -16.96 -30.46 -18.22
C THR A 121 -18.01 -29.60 -18.93
N ASN A 122 -17.61 -28.68 -19.82
CA ASN A 122 -18.52 -27.83 -20.59
C ASN A 122 -19.06 -28.53 -21.86
N ILE A 123 -18.51 -29.69 -22.24
CA ILE A 123 -19.01 -30.47 -23.37
C ILE A 123 -20.23 -31.26 -22.89
N GLN A 124 -21.42 -30.91 -23.39
CA GLN A 124 -22.72 -31.48 -23.02
C GLN A 124 -22.89 -32.99 -23.26
N ASN A 125 -21.84 -33.70 -23.71
CA ASN A 125 -21.96 -35.08 -24.19
C ASN A 125 -20.74 -35.96 -23.88
N VAL A 126 -19.91 -35.59 -22.89
CA VAL A 126 -18.82 -36.46 -22.43
C VAL A 126 -19.31 -37.34 -21.29
N ASP A 127 -19.75 -38.56 -21.61
CA ASP A 127 -20.04 -39.57 -20.60
C ASP A 127 -18.74 -40.10 -19.97
N MET A 128 -18.42 -39.56 -18.80
CA MET A 128 -17.27 -39.97 -17.99
C MET A 128 -17.33 -41.46 -17.61
N GLY A 129 -18.52 -42.06 -17.53
CA GLY A 129 -18.69 -43.49 -17.27
C GLY A 129 -18.14 -44.33 -18.42
N HIS A 130 -18.51 -43.99 -19.65
CA HIS A 130 -18.02 -44.68 -20.84
C HIS A 130 -16.53 -44.44 -21.11
N LEU A 131 -16.02 -43.23 -20.86
CA LEU A 131 -14.59 -42.92 -20.95
C LEU A 131 -13.79 -43.72 -19.92
N LYS A 132 -14.27 -43.80 -18.68
CA LYS A 132 -13.64 -44.61 -17.61
C LYS A 132 -13.65 -46.10 -17.96
N GLY A 133 -14.75 -46.61 -18.50
CA GLY A 133 -14.83 -48.01 -18.97
C GLY A 133 -13.82 -48.32 -20.07
N LYS A 134 -13.69 -47.43 -21.07
CA LYS A 134 -12.71 -47.56 -22.16
C LYS A 134 -11.26 -47.42 -21.68
N ALA A 135 -10.99 -46.50 -20.76
CA ALA A 135 -9.67 -46.33 -20.17
C ALA A 135 -9.27 -47.55 -19.32
N GLN A 136 -10.21 -48.13 -18.57
CA GLN A 136 -9.97 -49.31 -17.76
C GLN A 136 -9.76 -50.56 -18.62
N ALA A 137 -10.54 -50.73 -19.69
CA ALA A 137 -10.36 -51.82 -20.64
C ALA A 137 -9.00 -51.73 -21.35
N THR A 138 -8.61 -50.55 -21.84
CA THR A 138 -7.31 -50.36 -22.50
C THR A 138 -6.12 -50.54 -21.53
N LEU A 139 -6.26 -50.17 -20.26
CA LEU A 139 -5.25 -50.45 -19.23
C LEU A 139 -5.09 -51.96 -18.98
N GLU A 140 -6.20 -52.70 -18.87
CA GLU A 140 -6.17 -54.17 -18.74
C GLU A 140 -5.56 -54.82 -19.97
N ASP A 141 -5.93 -54.39 -21.18
CA ASP A 141 -5.36 -54.90 -22.43
C ASP A 141 -3.86 -54.63 -22.53
N LEU A 142 -3.41 -53.43 -22.12
CA LEU A 142 -1.99 -53.09 -22.07
C LEU A 142 -1.24 -53.91 -21.03
N LYS A 143 -1.80 -54.10 -19.83
CA LYS A 143 -1.23 -54.99 -18.79
C LYS A 143 -1.07 -56.41 -19.33
N ASN A 144 -2.14 -56.96 -19.91
CA ASN A 144 -2.13 -58.30 -20.48
C ASN A 144 -1.10 -58.41 -21.62
N SER A 145 -0.94 -57.36 -22.45
CA SER A 145 0.08 -57.33 -23.50
C SER A 145 1.51 -57.23 -22.95
N ALA A 146 1.71 -56.49 -21.86
CA ALA A 146 3.01 -56.31 -21.20
C ALA A 146 3.45 -57.57 -20.46
N GLU A 147 2.52 -58.28 -19.80
CA GLU A 147 2.78 -59.56 -19.14
C GLU A 147 3.12 -60.68 -20.12
N LYS A 148 2.64 -60.57 -21.36
CA LYS A 148 2.91 -61.52 -22.45
C LYS A 148 4.09 -61.12 -23.34
N CYS A 149 4.66 -59.93 -23.12
CA CYS A 149 5.82 -59.42 -23.86
C CYS A 149 7.11 -59.93 -23.22
N SER A 150 7.64 -61.05 -23.70
CA SER A 150 9.04 -61.39 -23.46
C SER A 150 9.90 -60.48 -24.34
N VAL A 151 10.41 -59.39 -23.79
CA VAL A 151 11.44 -58.59 -24.45
C VAL A 151 12.64 -59.51 -24.70
N MET A 152 12.92 -59.80 -25.98
CA MET A 152 14.18 -60.41 -26.41
C MET A 152 15.25 -59.35 -26.58
#